data_AF-A0A368HH03-F1
#
_entry.id   AF-A0A368HH03-F1
#
_cell.length_a   1.000
_cell.length_b   1.000
_cell.length_c   1.000
_cell.angle_alpha   90.00
_cell.angle_beta   90.00
_cell.angle_gamma   90.00
#
_symmetry.space_group_name_H-M   'P 1'
#
loop_
_entity.id
_entity.type
_entity.pdbx_description
1 polymer ?
#
loop_
_entity_poly.entity_id
_entity_poly.type
_entity_poly.pdbx_seq_one_letter_code
_entity_poly.pdbx_strand_id
1 'polypeptide(L)' 'MKFATNKYWAAHRPQRRKGRVIIRLSREVAARFRAAGPGWQARLDVAFQKWHDTRELS' A
#
# COMPACT_ATOMS: atom_id res chain seq x y z
N MET A 1 21.95 6.17 41.85
CA MET A 1 21.36 6.91 40.70
C MET A 1 20.40 5.98 39.97
N LYS A 2 19.10 6.32 39.90
CA LYS A 2 18.05 5.52 39.25
C LYS A 2 17.78 6.12 37.88
N PHE A 3 18.06 5.39 36.80
CA PHE A 3 17.71 5.84 35.46
C PHE A 3 16.21 5.70 35.24
N ALA A 4 15.53 6.82 35.04
CA ALA A 4 14.11 6.84 34.73
C ALA A 4 13.87 6.06 33.42
N THR A 5 13.06 5.02 33.51
CA THR A 5 12.60 4.19 32.40
C THR A 5 11.82 5.08 31.45
N ASN A 6 12.45 5.41 30.32
CA ASN A 6 11.89 6.28 29.29
C ASN A 6 10.68 5.60 28.62
N LYS A 7 9.49 5.89 29.15
CA LYS A 7 8.18 5.42 28.70
C LYS A 7 7.63 6.22 27.51
N TYR A 8 8.48 6.60 26.55
CA TYR A 8 8.09 7.36 25.36
C TYR A 8 8.32 6.63 24.02
N TRP A 9 8.71 5.36 24.02
CA TRP A 9 8.98 4.60 22.77
C TRP A 9 7.91 3.58 22.40
N ALA A 10 6.88 3.39 23.23
CA ALA A 10 5.78 2.48 22.95
C ALA A 10 4.59 3.24 22.37
N ALA A 11 4.57 3.48 21.05
CA ALA A 11 3.36 3.54 20.19
C ALA A 11 3.53 4.34 18.88
N HIS A 12 4.61 4.11 18.12
CA HIS A 12 4.60 4.45 16.68
C HIS A 12 5.17 3.28 15.90
N ARG A 13 4.36 2.22 15.69
CA ARG A 13 4.65 1.35 14.54
C ARG A 13 4.51 2.23 13.31
N PRO A 14 5.57 2.44 12.50
CA PRO A 14 5.42 3.22 11.29
C PRO A 14 4.35 2.54 10.44
N GLN A 15 3.24 3.24 10.21
CA GLN A 15 2.19 2.83 9.28
C GLN A 15 2.88 2.40 7.99
N ARG A 16 2.53 1.22 7.44
CA ARG A 16 3.09 0.65 6.19
C ARG A 16 3.29 1.79 5.18
N ARG A 17 4.53 2.26 5.02
CA ARG A 17 4.83 3.35 4.11
C ARG A 17 4.63 2.80 2.70
N LYS A 18 3.65 3.33 1.97
CA LYS A 18 3.46 2.97 0.55
C LYS A 18 4.71 3.40 -0.20
N GLY A 19 5.47 2.44 -0.72
CA GLY A 19 6.65 2.71 -1.54
C GLY A 19 6.22 3.24 -2.91
N ARG A 20 6.92 4.24 -3.44
CA ARG A 20 6.75 4.65 -4.84
C ARG A 20 7.49 3.63 -5.71
N VAL A 21 6.74 2.95 -6.57
CA VAL A 21 7.29 2.03 -7.58
C VAL A 21 6.87 2.47 -8.98
N ILE A 22 7.72 2.23 -9.97
CA ILE A 22 7.39 2.42 -11.39
C ILE A 22 7.31 1.03 -12.00
N ILE A 23 6.10 0.62 -12.38
CA ILE A 23 5.84 -0.65 -13.07
C ILE A 23 5.31 -0.38 -14.47
N ARG A 24 5.55 -1.32 -15.40
CA ARG A 24 4.96 -1.27 -16.73
C ARG A 24 3.66 -2.06 -16.73
N LEU A 25 2.59 -1.43 -17.21
CA LEU A 25 1.29 -2.05 -17.44
C LEU A 25 1.00 -2.05 -18.93
N SER A 26 0.15 -2.97 -19.39
CA SER A 26 -0.37 -2.88 -20.76
C SER A 26 -1.15 -1.58 -20.95
N ARG A 27 -1.16 -1.06 -22.18
CA ARG A 27 -1.81 0.22 -22.51
C ARG A 27 -3.28 0.21 -22.15
N GLU A 28 -3.97 -0.89 -22.40
CA GLU A 28 -5.39 -1.07 -22.13
C GLU A 28 -5.71 -1.04 -20.63
N VAL A 29 -4.91 -1.73 -19.82
CA VAL A 29 -5.07 -1.73 -18.36
C VAL A 29 -4.86 -0.32 -17.81
N ALA A 30 -3.78 0.35 -18.23
CA ALA A 30 -3.53 1.73 -17.79
C ALA A 30 -4.65 2.68 -18.22
N ALA A 31 -5.18 2.54 -19.43
CA ALA A 31 -6.29 3.36 -19.93
C ALA A 31 -7.56 3.15 -19.11
N ARG A 32 -7.93 1.89 -18.83
CA ARG A 32 -9.12 1.55 -18.03
C ARG A 32 -9.09 2.16 -16.64
N PHE A 33 -7.96 2.05 -15.93
CA PHE A 33 -7.84 2.63 -14.60
C PHE A 33 -7.86 4.16 -14.65
N ARG A 34 -7.12 4.79 -15.59
CA ARG A 34 -7.11 6.26 -15.72
C ARG A 34 -8.49 6.84 -16.05
N ALA A 35 -9.29 6.14 -16.85
CA ALA A 35 -10.66 6.54 -17.18
C ALA A 35 -11.58 6.60 -15.95
N ALA A 36 -11.26 5.87 -14.87
CA ALA A 36 -12.00 5.93 -13.60
C ALA A 36 -11.76 7.22 -12.80
N GLY A 37 -10.94 8.15 -13.33
CA GLY A 37 -10.73 9.47 -12.75
C GLY A 37 -9.71 9.51 -11.60
N PRO A 38 -9.70 10.61 -10.83
CA PRO A 38 -8.77 10.81 -9.72
C PRO A 38 -8.78 9.61 -8.75
N GLY A 39 -7.60 9.27 -8.21
CA GLY A 39 -7.45 8.13 -7.30
C GLY A 39 -7.34 6.76 -7.98
N TRP A 40 -7.22 6.69 -9.31
CA TRP A 40 -7.06 5.42 -10.03
C TRP A 40 -5.87 4.57 -9.55
N GLN A 41 -4.78 5.21 -9.09
CA GLN A 41 -3.63 4.50 -8.51
C GLN A 41 -3.98 3.78 -7.21
N ALA A 42 -4.81 4.40 -6.35
CA ALA A 42 -5.30 3.76 -5.14
C ALA A 42 -6.27 2.61 -5.46
N ARG A 43 -7.08 2.73 -6.52
CA ARG A 43 -7.94 1.65 -7.00
C ARG A 43 -7.13 0.47 -7.56
N LEU A 44 -6.03 0.76 -8.27
CA LEU A 44 -5.10 -0.25 -8.74
C LEU A 44 -4.42 -0.98 -7.58
N ASP A 45 -3.96 -0.25 -6.56
CA ASP A 45 -3.37 -0.79 -5.34
C ASP A 45 -4.32 -1.76 -4.62
N VAL A 46 -5.59 -1.37 -4.45
CA VAL A 46 -6.63 -2.25 -3.86
C VAL A 46 -6.90 -3.47 -4.72
N ALA A 47 -6.97 -3.32 -6.05
CA ALA A 47 -7.17 -4.45 -6.95
C ALA A 47 -6.02 -5.46 -6.87
N PHE A 48 -4.79 -4.97 -6.71
CA PHE A 48 -3.60 -5.80 -6.58
C PHE A 48 -3.61 -6.57 -5.25
N GLN A 49 -3.93 -5.90 -4.12
CA GLN A 49 -4.06 -6.57 -2.82
C GLN A 49 -5.11 -7.68 -2.86
N LYS A 50 -6.30 -7.41 -3.42
CA LYS A 50 -7.37 -8.42 -3.54
C LYS A 50 -6.95 -9.64 -4.37
N TRP A 51 -6.19 -9.42 -5.44
CA TRP A 51 -5.68 -10.50 -6.28
C TRP A 51 -4.69 -11.40 -5.53
N HIS A 52 -3.84 -10.81 -4.67
CA HIS A 52 -2.94 -11.56 -3.79
C HIS A 52 -3.73 -12.39 -2.76
N ASP A 53 -4.67 -11.78 -2.05
CA ASP A 53 -5.46 -12.46 -1.00
C ASP A 53 -6.23 -13.67 -1.58
N THR A 54 -6.78 -13.52 -2.80
CA THR A 54 -7.51 -14.61 -3.47
C THR A 54 -6.61 -15.79 -3.83
N ARG A 55 -5.33 -15.55 -4.11
CA ARG A 55 -4.38 -16.60 -4.53
C ARG A 55 -3.70 -17.29 -3.37
N GLU A 56 -3.53 -16.62 -2.24
CA GLU A 56 -2.97 -17.22 -1.02
C GLU A 56 -3.99 -18.10 -0.28
N LEU A 57 -5.27 -17.99 -0.63
CA LEU A 57 -6.37 -18.82 -0.12
C LEU A 57 -6.61 -20.11 -0.92
N SER A 58 -5.76 -20.44 -1.90
CA SER A 58 -5.87 -21.62 -2.77
C SER A 58 -4.62 -22.49 -2.71
#